data_AF-A0A0R1J8P3-F1
#
_entry.id   AF-A0A0R1J8P3-F1
#
_cell.length_a   1.000
_cell.length_b   1.000
_cell.length_c   1.000
_cell.angle_alpha   90.00
_cell.angle_beta   90.00
_cell.angle_gamma   90.00
#
_symmetry.space_group_name_H-M   'P 1'
#
loop_
_entity.id
_entity.type
_entity.pdbx_description
1 polymer ?
#
loop_
_entity_poly.entity_id
_entity_poly.type
_entity_poly.pdbx_seq_one_letter_code
_entity_poly.pdbx_strand_id
1 'polypeptide(L)'
;MSKTQATITFLGKKRIIKKSVKNFRLALEFQKKDVLTQKQSHVKMNEYKELADSDLGNEDNYSAIVDATASLTDISIDQINASLEFIQETLNLSDAEFTKLEELSNEEVASTTAKISNLITNDDTDPKK
;
A
#
# COMPACT_ATOMS: atom_id res chain seq x y z
N MET A 1 -28.00 11.80 -1.09
CA MET A 1 -26.90 12.76 -1.31
C MET A 1 -25.62 12.07 -0.85
N SER A 2 -24.63 11.89 -1.73
CA SER A 2 -23.32 11.35 -1.35
C SER A 2 -22.74 12.20 -0.23
N LYS A 3 -22.27 11.57 0.85
CA LYS A 3 -21.61 12.30 1.93
C LYS A 3 -20.29 12.84 1.40
N THR A 4 -20.14 14.16 1.36
CA THR A 4 -18.93 14.86 0.92
C THR A 4 -17.74 14.68 1.86
N GLN A 5 -17.94 14.00 2.99
CA GLN A 5 -16.93 13.68 3.98
C GLN A 5 -17.26 12.37 4.69
N ALA A 6 -16.21 11.64 5.06
CA ALA A 6 -16.27 10.44 5.89
C ALA A 6 -15.49 10.66 7.18
N THR A 7 -15.85 9.94 8.23
CA THR A 7 -15.13 9.98 9.51
C THR A 7 -14.53 8.62 9.80
N ILE A 8 -13.27 8.59 10.20
CA ILE A 8 -12.60 7.39 10.70
C ILE A 8 -12.05 7.64 12.11
N THR A 9 -11.92 6.57 12.90
CA THR A 9 -11.08 6.60 14.11
C THR A 9 -9.75 5.98 13.73
N PHE A 10 -8.66 6.73 13.93
CA PHE A 10 -7.29 6.29 13.67
C PHE A 10 -6.37 6.75 14.80
N LEU A 11 -5.54 5.85 15.33
CA LEU A 11 -4.68 6.10 16.51
C LEU A 11 -5.44 6.76 17.69
N GLY A 12 -6.67 6.28 17.94
CA GLY A 12 -7.54 6.81 19.00
C GLY A 12 -8.17 8.18 18.74
N LYS A 13 -7.92 8.80 17.58
CA LYS A 13 -8.47 10.12 17.22
C LYS A 13 -9.48 10.01 16.09
N LYS A 14 -10.56 10.80 16.17
CA LYS A 14 -11.50 10.96 15.05
C LYS A 14 -10.86 11.87 13.98
N ARG A 15 -10.85 11.40 12.74
CA ARG A 15 -10.32 12.09 11.56
C ARG A 15 -11.42 12.24 10.52
N ILE A 16 -11.43 13.37 9.83
CA ILE A 16 -12.37 13.66 8.74
C ILE A 16 -11.63 13.53 7.43
N ILE A 17 -12.12 12.67 6.55
CA ILE A 17 -11.65 12.49 5.18
C ILE A 17 -12.65 13.19 4.26
N LYS A 18 -12.21 14.25 3.58
CA LYS A 18 -13.06 14.95 2.61
C LYS A 18 -12.97 14.27 1.25
N LYS A 19 -14.11 14.12 0.56
CA LYS A 19 -14.17 13.76 -0.86
C LYS A 19 -13.82 14.99 -1.71
N SER A 20 -12.56 15.39 -1.63
CA SER A 20 -12.00 16.54 -2.34
C SER A 20 -11.19 16.09 -3.55
N VAL A 21 -11.05 16.96 -4.54
CA VAL A 21 -10.19 16.70 -5.72
C VAL A 21 -8.77 16.31 -5.30
N LYS A 22 -8.23 16.94 -4.24
CA LYS A 22 -6.92 16.58 -3.66
C LYS A 22 -6.90 15.10 -3.25
N ASN A 23 -7.84 14.67 -2.41
CA ASN A 23 -7.85 13.31 -1.88
C ASN A 23 -8.15 12.27 -2.97
N PHE A 24 -9.00 12.59 -3.95
CA PHE A 24 -9.19 11.75 -5.13
C PHE A 24 -7.90 11.58 -5.91
N ARG A 25 -7.13 12.67 -6.12
CA ARG A 25 -5.83 12.59 -6.80
C ARG A 25 -4.86 11.70 -6.04
N LEU A 26 -4.74 11.88 -4.72
CA LEU A 26 -3.88 11.04 -3.88
C LEU A 26 -4.28 9.56 -3.94
N ALA A 27 -5.58 9.26 -3.90
CA ALA A 27 -6.06 7.87 -4.00
C ALA A 27 -5.73 7.25 -5.37
N LEU A 28 -5.86 8.02 -6.46
CA LEU A 28 -5.51 7.57 -7.81
C LEU A 28 -3.99 7.40 -7.98
N GLU A 29 -3.18 8.32 -7.43
CA GLU A 29 -1.72 8.23 -7.44
C GLU A 29 -1.24 6.99 -6.68
N PHE A 30 -1.81 6.75 -5.49
CA PHE A 30 -1.55 5.53 -4.72
C PHE A 30 -1.95 4.27 -5.49
N GLN A 31 -3.19 4.20 -6.02
CA GLN A 31 -3.66 3.04 -6.78
C GLN A 31 -2.80 2.77 -8.02
N LYS A 32 -2.34 3.82 -8.71
CA LYS A 32 -1.42 3.67 -9.84
C LYS A 32 -0.08 3.08 -9.39
N LYS A 33 0.49 3.56 -8.28
CA LYS A 33 1.75 3.04 -7.72
C LYS A 33 1.58 1.58 -7.30
N ASP A 34 0.50 1.24 -6.61
CA ASP A 34 0.17 -0.12 -6.18
C ASP A 34 0.04 -1.11 -7.36
N VAL A 35 -0.66 -0.72 -8.43
CA VAL A 35 -0.76 -1.55 -9.64
C VAL A 35 0.61 -1.75 -10.32
N LEU A 36 1.45 -0.70 -10.36
CA LEU A 36 2.78 -0.79 -10.94
C LEU A 36 3.71 -1.71 -10.14
N THR A 37 3.72 -1.58 -8.81
CA THR A 37 4.54 -2.43 -7.93
C THR A 37 4.06 -3.88 -7.96
N GLN A 38 2.76 -4.14 -7.98
CA GLN A 38 2.21 -5.49 -8.16
C GLN A 38 2.66 -6.12 -9.49
N LYS A 39 2.64 -5.35 -10.58
CA LYS A 39 3.12 -5.83 -11.89
C LYS A 39 4.61 -6.16 -11.84
N GLN A 40 5.44 -5.31 -11.23
CA GLN A 40 6.88 -5.54 -11.07
C GLN A 40 7.15 -6.78 -10.21
N SER A 41 6.44 -6.92 -9.08
CA SER A 41 6.53 -8.09 -8.21
C SER A 41 6.18 -9.38 -8.96
N HIS A 42 5.12 -9.37 -9.77
CA HIS A 42 4.74 -10.54 -10.55
C HIS A 42 5.81 -10.94 -11.58
N VAL A 43 6.43 -9.96 -12.27
CA VAL A 43 7.55 -10.23 -13.18
C VAL A 43 8.72 -10.85 -12.43
N LYS A 44 9.14 -10.25 -11.29
CA LYS A 44 10.26 -10.75 -10.49
C LYS A 44 9.99 -12.12 -9.85
N MET A 45 8.76 -12.39 -9.46
CA MET A 45 8.37 -13.70 -8.93
C MET A 45 8.42 -14.78 -10.02
N ASN A 46 8.10 -14.44 -11.28
CA ASN A 46 8.23 -15.39 -12.38
C ASN A 46 9.70 -15.66 -12.72
N GLU A 47 10.55 -14.62 -12.75
CA GLU A 47 12.00 -14.79 -12.89
C GLU A 47 12.56 -15.70 -11.76
N TYR A 48 12.16 -15.46 -10.51
CA TYR A 48 12.56 -16.30 -9.38
C TYR A 48 12.14 -17.77 -9.57
N LYS A 49 10.90 -18.03 -10.01
CA LYS A 49 10.41 -19.39 -10.24
C LYS A 49 11.19 -20.11 -11.35
N GLU A 50 11.43 -19.43 -12.47
CA GLU A 50 12.23 -19.99 -13.57
C GLU A 50 13.65 -20.36 -13.10
N LEU A 51 14.26 -19.53 -12.25
CA LEU A 51 15.57 -19.79 -11.66
C LEU A 51 15.53 -20.92 -10.61
N ALA A 52 14.49 -20.98 -9.77
CA ALA A 52 14.33 -22.00 -8.74
C ALA A 52 14.03 -23.39 -9.33
N ASP A 53 13.37 -23.45 -10.48
CA ASP A 53 13.12 -24.69 -11.23
C ASP A 53 14.37 -25.16 -12.01
N SER A 54 15.41 -24.32 -12.12
CA SER A 54 16.68 -24.66 -12.73
C SER A 54 17.64 -25.28 -11.70
N ASP A 55 18.46 -26.24 -12.14
CA ASP A 55 19.34 -27.01 -11.25
C ASP A 55 20.29 -26.07 -10.46
N LEU A 56 20.22 -26.09 -9.13
CA LEU A 56 20.96 -25.20 -8.22
C LEU A 56 22.48 -25.47 -8.21
N GLY A 57 22.96 -26.42 -8.98
CA GLY A 57 24.39 -26.76 -9.10
C GLY A 57 25.24 -25.71 -9.83
N ASN A 58 24.61 -24.66 -10.38
CA ASN A 58 25.31 -23.53 -11.01
C ASN A 58 25.33 -22.32 -10.05
N GLU A 59 26.53 -21.87 -9.68
CA GLU A 59 26.74 -20.70 -8.79
C GLU A 59 26.08 -19.43 -9.34
N ASP A 60 25.98 -19.31 -10.67
CA ASP A 60 25.28 -18.21 -11.35
C ASP A 60 23.76 -18.19 -11.04
N ASN A 61 23.13 -19.36 -10.90
CA ASN A 61 21.71 -19.48 -10.56
C ASN A 61 21.46 -19.06 -9.11
N TYR A 62 22.38 -19.38 -8.20
CA TYR A 62 22.28 -18.96 -6.80
C TYR A 62 22.34 -17.43 -6.66
N SER A 63 23.30 -16.78 -7.34
CA SER A 63 23.39 -15.30 -7.32
C SER A 63 22.12 -14.66 -7.86
N ALA A 64 21.60 -15.16 -8.98
CA ALA A 64 20.38 -14.63 -9.59
C ALA A 64 19.14 -14.79 -8.69
N ILE A 65 19.03 -15.90 -7.95
CA ILE A 65 17.96 -16.12 -6.96
C ILE A 65 18.03 -15.11 -5.81
N VAL A 66 19.24 -14.83 -5.30
CA VAL A 66 19.46 -13.83 -4.25
C VAL A 66 19.05 -12.43 -4.75
N ASP A 67 19.47 -12.05 -5.95
CA ASP A 67 19.13 -10.75 -6.56
C ASP A 67 17.63 -10.59 -6.80
N ALA A 68 16.96 -11.65 -7.27
CA ALA A 68 15.51 -11.67 -7.44
C ALA A 68 14.78 -11.53 -6.10
N THR A 69 15.28 -12.17 -5.04
CA THR A 69 14.71 -12.09 -3.69
C THR A 69 14.89 -10.71 -3.08
N ALA A 70 16.07 -10.10 -3.24
CA ALA A 70 16.33 -8.73 -2.82
C ALA A 70 15.40 -7.75 -3.54
N SER A 71 15.27 -7.88 -4.86
CA SER A 71 14.36 -7.05 -5.68
C SER A 71 12.90 -7.16 -5.21
N LEU A 72 12.41 -8.36 -4.87
CA LEU A 72 11.07 -8.56 -4.34
C LEU A 72 10.87 -7.90 -2.97
N THR A 73 11.92 -7.89 -2.14
CA THR A 73 11.93 -7.23 -0.83
C THR A 73 11.83 -5.72 -1.01
N ASP A 74 12.63 -5.13 -1.90
CA ASP A 74 12.60 -3.70 -2.21
C ASP A 74 11.23 -3.25 -2.72
N ILE A 75 10.63 -4.02 -3.64
CA ILE A 75 9.28 -3.74 -4.15
C ILE A 75 8.23 -3.74 -3.01
N SER A 76 8.38 -4.67 -2.07
CA SER A 76 7.47 -4.78 -0.91
C SER A 76 7.62 -3.58 0.03
N ILE A 77 8.85 -3.14 0.29
CA ILE A 77 9.16 -1.93 1.07
C ILE A 77 8.56 -0.70 0.39
N ASP A 78 8.74 -0.55 -0.92
CA ASP A 78 8.19 0.57 -1.69
C ASP A 78 6.64 0.64 -1.63
N GLN A 79 5.98 -0.53 -1.63
CA GLN A 79 4.53 -0.63 -1.51
C GLN A 79 4.04 -0.23 -0.10
N ILE A 80 4.75 -0.64 0.95
CA ILE A 80 4.46 -0.23 2.33
C ILE A 80 4.67 1.28 2.47
N ASN A 81 5.79 1.82 1.99
CA ASN A 81 6.09 3.25 2.05
C ASN A 81 5.02 4.09 1.31
N ALA A 82 4.57 3.63 0.13
CA ALA A 82 3.46 4.28 -0.58
C ALA A 82 2.17 4.34 0.26
N SER A 83 1.89 3.27 1.02
CA SER A 83 0.72 3.21 1.91
C SER A 83 0.87 4.18 3.09
N LEU A 84 2.06 4.23 3.70
CA LEU A 84 2.38 5.14 4.80
C LEU A 84 2.21 6.61 4.39
N GLU A 85 2.83 7.01 3.26
CA GLU A 85 2.73 8.35 2.68
C GLU A 85 1.27 8.72 2.39
N PHE A 86 0.52 7.80 1.77
CA PHE A 86 -0.89 8.03 1.45
C PHE A 86 -1.76 8.26 2.70
N ILE A 87 -1.57 7.45 3.75
CA ILE A 87 -2.28 7.62 5.03
C ILE A 87 -1.89 8.95 5.68
N GLN A 88 -0.60 9.26 5.73
CA GLN A 88 -0.06 10.48 6.33
C GLN A 88 -0.67 11.73 5.67
N GLU A 89 -0.63 11.80 4.35
CA GLU A 89 -1.13 12.94 3.59
C GLU A 89 -2.65 13.08 3.67
N THR A 90 -3.37 11.95 3.62
CA THR A 90 -4.84 11.98 3.64
C THR A 90 -5.38 12.38 5.00
N LEU A 91 -4.75 11.90 6.08
CA LEU A 91 -5.19 12.17 7.45
C LEU A 91 -4.53 13.39 8.09
N ASN A 92 -3.56 14.00 7.41
CA ASN A 92 -2.69 15.07 7.93
C ASN A 92 -2.13 14.68 9.30
N LEU A 93 -1.39 13.58 9.33
CA LEU A 93 -0.75 13.09 10.56
C LEU A 93 0.43 14.01 10.93
N SER A 94 0.59 14.30 12.23
CA SER A 94 1.84 14.90 12.72
C SER A 94 2.97 13.87 12.71
N ASP A 95 4.23 14.30 12.77
CA ASP A 95 5.40 13.40 12.81
C ASP A 95 5.29 12.32 13.90
N ALA A 96 4.86 12.68 15.11
CA ALA A 96 4.67 11.72 16.20
C ALA A 96 3.54 10.70 15.95
N GLU A 97 2.58 11.03 15.08
CA GLU A 97 1.53 10.10 14.65
C GLU A 97 1.98 9.26 13.45
N PHE A 98 2.84 9.82 12.61
CA PHE A 98 3.48 9.10 11.52
C PHE A 98 4.42 8.01 12.05
N THR A 99 5.25 8.31 13.06
CA THR A 99 6.07 7.29 13.74
C THR A 99 5.22 6.16 14.31
N LYS A 100 4.07 6.47 14.91
CA LYS A 100 3.14 5.44 15.40
C LYS A 100 2.47 4.64 14.29
N LEU A 101 2.30 5.24 13.11
CA LEU A 101 1.81 4.54 11.92
C LEU A 101 2.88 3.59 11.39
N GLU A 102 4.16 3.97 11.41
CA GLU A 102 5.30 3.11 11.02
C GLU A 102 5.48 1.90 11.96
N GLU A 103 5.04 2.00 13.21
CA GLU A 103 5.05 0.92 14.19
C GLU A 103 3.91 -0.11 14.03
N LEU A 104 2.90 0.18 13.19
CA LEU A 104 1.78 -0.73 12.96
C LEU A 104 2.20 -1.95 12.13
N SER A 105 1.43 -3.03 12.23
CA SER A 105 1.67 -4.19 11.35
C SER A 105 1.37 -3.84 9.89
N ASN A 106 2.02 -4.55 8.96
CA ASN A 106 1.76 -4.38 7.53
C ASN A 106 0.27 -4.62 7.18
N GLU A 107 -0.39 -5.55 7.86
CA GLU A 107 -1.83 -5.79 7.68
C GLU A 107 -2.68 -4.60 8.15
N GLU A 108 -2.32 -3.97 9.27
CA GLU A 108 -3.02 -2.78 9.78
C GLU A 108 -2.85 -1.58 8.85
N VAL A 109 -1.65 -1.37 8.31
CA VAL A 109 -1.36 -0.35 7.30
C VAL A 109 -2.19 -0.61 6.04
N ALA A 110 -2.14 -1.83 5.50
CA ALA A 110 -2.89 -2.21 4.30
C ALA A 110 -4.41 -2.05 4.48
N SER A 111 -4.95 -2.50 5.62
CA SER A 111 -6.37 -2.37 5.97
C SER A 111 -6.80 -0.91 6.07
N THR A 112 -5.98 -0.08 6.72
CA THR A 112 -6.22 1.37 6.85
C THR A 112 -6.20 2.05 5.48
N THR A 113 -5.20 1.76 4.64
CA THR A 113 -5.08 2.27 3.28
C THR A 113 -6.28 1.92 2.43
N ALA A 114 -6.70 0.64 2.42
CA ALA A 114 -7.87 0.19 1.68
C ALA A 114 -9.15 0.90 2.14
N LYS A 115 -9.32 1.05 3.46
CA LYS A 115 -10.46 1.77 4.04
C LYS A 115 -10.48 3.24 3.62
N ILE A 116 -9.35 3.94 3.70
CA ILE A 116 -9.25 5.35 3.29
C ILE A 116 -9.53 5.49 1.80
N SER A 117 -8.91 4.65 0.97
CA SER A 117 -9.10 4.66 -0.49
C SER A 117 -10.58 4.47 -0.84
N ASN A 118 -11.24 3.47 -0.26
CA ASN A 118 -12.68 3.23 -0.45
C ASN A 118 -13.56 4.38 0.01
N LEU A 119 -13.23 5.06 1.12
CA LEU A 119 -14.00 6.21 1.60
C LEU A 119 -13.87 7.43 0.69
N ILE A 120 -12.75 7.56 -0.02
CA ILE A 120 -12.52 8.62 -1.01
C ILE A 120 -13.27 8.30 -2.29
N THR A 121 -13.11 7.07 -2.81
CA THR A 121 -13.52 6.72 -4.17
C THR A 121 -14.95 6.23 -4.29
N ASN A 122 -15.55 5.67 -3.24
CA ASN A 122 -16.91 5.12 -3.29
C ASN A 122 -17.95 6.07 -2.67
N ASP A 123 -19.16 6.06 -3.24
CA ASP A 123 -20.19 7.02 -2.85
C ASP A 123 -21.01 6.68 -1.59
N ASP A 124 -21.15 5.40 -1.25
CA ASP A 124 -21.61 4.85 0.03
C ASP A 124 -21.78 3.34 -0.19
N THR A 125 -21.24 2.49 0.69
CA THR A 125 -21.91 1.21 0.98
C THR A 125 -22.06 1.15 2.49
N ASP A 126 -23.13 1.78 2.97
CA ASP A 126 -23.69 1.50 4.27
C ASP A 126 -23.93 -0.02 4.36
N PRO A 127 -23.28 -0.78 5.26
CA PRO A 127 -23.55 -2.21 5.43
C PRO A 127 -24.93 -2.48 6.06
N LYS A 128 -25.73 -1.43 6.33
CA LYS A 128 -27.02 -1.51 7.02
C LYS A 128 -28.19 -0.97 6.18
N LYS A 129 -28.30 -1.41 4.94
CA LYS A 129 -29.57 -1.43 4.21
C LYS A 129 -29.88 -2.83 3.70
#